data_AF-A0A7W3UL02-F1
#
_entry.id   AF-A0A7W3UL02-F1
#
_cell.length_a   1.000
_cell.length_b   1.000
_cell.length_c   1.000
_cell.angle_alpha   90.00
_cell.angle_beta   90.00
_cell.angle_gamma   90.00
#
_symmetry.space_group_name_H-M   'P 1'
#
loop_
_entity.id
_entity.type
_entity.pdbx_description
1 polymer ?
#
loop_
_entity_poly.entity_id
_entity_poly.type
_entity_poly.pdbx_seq_one_letter_code
_entity_poly.pdbx_strand_id
1 'polypeptide(L)'
;MAKHQLHLRDIILLALIGIIFGIIYFAAGFIYNGLTILLTPIGYGPMANDLTMGIWCMAGPLAGFLLRMPGAAFLGEFFGAVVEMLLGDQWGAVNLISGAVQGIGAELGFTFTLYKIYNWLTLLISSLTLTIVTFGWDWFRNGYSHFSGQMLIIMLIARFISIFVFSGIIVRLIVNMLQRAHLIKR
;
A
#
# COMPACT_ATOMS: atom_id res chain seq x y z
N MET A 1 7.28 -26.56 3.74
CA MET A 1 6.13 -25.63 3.62
C MET A 1 4.99 -26.40 3.00
N ALA A 2 3.86 -26.56 3.71
CA ALA A 2 2.68 -27.17 3.11
C ALA A 2 2.20 -26.26 1.96
N LYS A 3 1.95 -26.86 0.79
CA LYS A 3 1.49 -26.16 -0.42
C LYS A 3 0.10 -25.60 -0.12
N HIS A 4 0.00 -24.32 0.23
CA HIS A 4 -1.28 -23.66 0.39
C HIS A 4 -1.95 -23.64 -1.00
N GLN A 5 -2.95 -24.50 -1.19
CA GLN A 5 -3.72 -24.52 -2.42
C GLN A 5 -4.65 -23.32 -2.37
N LEU A 6 -4.51 -22.40 -3.33
CA LEU A 6 -5.45 -21.30 -3.53
C LEU A 6 -6.86 -21.87 -3.71
N HIS A 7 -7.74 -21.63 -2.75
CA HIS A 7 -9.14 -21.99 -2.91
C HIS A 7 -9.87 -20.89 -3.67
N LEU A 8 -10.99 -21.24 -4.32
CA LEU A 8 -11.84 -20.27 -5.01
C LEU A 8 -12.24 -19.11 -4.09
N ARG A 9 -12.51 -19.39 -2.82
CA ARG A 9 -12.82 -18.39 -1.79
C ARG A 9 -11.70 -17.36 -1.63
N ASP A 10 -10.44 -17.80 -1.65
CA ASP A 10 -9.28 -16.93 -1.46
C ASP A 10 -9.13 -15.98 -2.64
N ILE A 11 -9.30 -16.51 -3.85
CA ILE A 11 -9.28 -15.72 -5.10
C ILE A 11 -10.40 -14.68 -5.10
N ILE A 12 -11.63 -15.07 -4.73
CA ILE A 12 -12.76 -14.16 -4.62
C ILE A 12 -12.48 -13.06 -3.59
N LEU A 13 -11.92 -13.41 -2.43
CA LEU A 13 -11.58 -12.43 -1.40
C LEU A 13 -10.52 -11.45 -1.90
N LEU A 14 -9.49 -11.93 -2.59
CA LEU A 14 -8.44 -11.11 -3.20
C LEU A 14 -9.01 -10.14 -4.23
N ALA A 15 -9.91 -10.62 -5.09
CA ALA A 15 -10.60 -9.79 -6.08
C ALA A 15 -11.47 -8.71 -5.41
N LEU A 16 -12.21 -9.06 -4.34
CA LEU A 16 -13.02 -8.10 -3.60
C LEU A 16 -12.17 -7.02 -2.91
N ILE A 17 -11.03 -7.41 -2.31
CA ILE A 17 -10.08 -6.46 -1.73
C ILE A 17 -9.58 -5.52 -2.83
N GLY A 18 -9.13 -6.06 -3.97
CA GLY A 18 -8.66 -5.26 -5.10
C GLY A 18 -9.73 -4.29 -5.63
N ILE A 19 -10.99 -4.72 -5.76
CA ILE A 19 -12.08 -3.85 -6.21
C ILE A 19 -12.34 -2.72 -5.21
N ILE A 20 -12.48 -3.05 -3.92
CA ILE A 20 -12.77 -2.06 -2.88
C ILE A 20 -11.64 -1.05 -2.77
N PHE A 21 -10.39 -1.52 -2.70
CA PHE A 21 -9.24 -0.63 -2.57
C PHE A 21 -8.93 0.12 -3.86
N GLY A 22 -9.14 -0.46 -5.05
CA GLY A 22 -8.98 0.27 -6.30
C GLY A 22 -9.93 1.46 -6.42
N ILE A 23 -11.17 1.34 -5.93
CA ILE A 23 -12.09 2.48 -5.81
C ILE A 23 -11.57 3.52 -4.81
N ILE A 24 -11.05 3.07 -3.67
CA ILE A 24 -10.45 3.97 -2.66
C ILE A 24 -9.22 4.69 -3.22
N TYR A 25 -8.37 4.01 -3.98
CA TYR A 25 -7.15 4.54 -4.59
C TYR A 25 -7.50 5.59 -5.64
N PHE A 26 -8.45 5.27 -6.52
CA PHE A 26 -9.00 6.21 -7.47
C PHE A 26 -9.56 7.47 -6.78
N ALA A 27 -10.35 7.30 -5.71
CA ALA A 27 -10.87 8.42 -4.93
C ALA A 27 -9.75 9.23 -4.23
N ALA A 28 -8.71 8.55 -3.76
CA ALA A 28 -7.54 9.18 -3.14
C ALA A 28 -6.77 10.06 -4.14
N GLY A 29 -6.86 9.76 -5.45
CA GLY A 29 -6.32 10.63 -6.50
C GLY A 29 -6.84 12.07 -6.40
N PHE A 30 -8.12 12.27 -6.08
CA PHE A 30 -8.68 13.61 -5.87
C PHE A 30 -8.08 14.31 -4.64
N ILE A 31 -7.86 13.56 -3.55
CA ILE A 31 -7.23 14.08 -2.32
C ILE A 31 -5.79 14.49 -2.61
N TYR A 32 -5.03 13.65 -3.32
CA TYR A 32 -3.67 13.95 -3.74
C TYR A 32 -3.58 15.19 -4.62
N ASN A 33 -4.48 15.32 -5.59
CA ASN A 33 -4.51 16.51 -6.46
C ASN A 33 -4.82 17.78 -5.67
N GLY A 34 -5.83 17.74 -4.79
CA GLY A 34 -6.15 18.88 -3.91
C GLY A 34 -4.99 19.27 -3.01
N LEU A 35 -4.32 18.29 -2.39
CA LEU A 35 -3.17 18.53 -1.52
C LEU A 35 -1.96 19.05 -2.31
N THR A 36 -1.74 18.54 -3.52
CA THR A 36 -0.67 19.02 -4.40
C THR A 36 -0.91 20.48 -4.77
N ILE A 37 -2.12 20.86 -5.17
CA ILE A 37 -2.47 22.26 -5.50
C ILE A 37 -2.27 23.18 -4.30
N LEU A 38 -2.60 22.73 -3.09
CA LEU A 38 -2.43 23.53 -1.87
C LEU A 38 -0.96 23.73 -1.48
N LEU A 39 -0.13 22.69 -1.68
CA LEU A 39 1.28 22.70 -1.28
C LEU A 39 2.22 23.26 -2.35
N THR A 40 1.83 23.28 -3.63
CA THR A 40 2.66 23.82 -4.72
C THR A 40 3.04 25.30 -4.51
N PRO A 41 2.15 26.23 -4.11
CA PRO A 41 2.49 27.64 -3.92
C PRO A 41 3.57 27.89 -2.86
N ILE A 42 3.73 26.98 -1.90
CA ILE A 42 4.74 27.06 -0.84
C ILE A 42 5.97 26.18 -1.12
N GLY A 43 6.07 25.60 -2.32
CA GLY A 43 7.20 24.77 -2.74
C GLY A 43 7.20 23.33 -2.21
N TYR A 44 6.12 22.90 -1.54
CA TYR A 44 5.99 21.57 -0.93
C TYR A 44 5.10 20.61 -1.72
N GLY A 45 4.74 20.93 -2.97
CA GLY A 45 3.90 20.08 -3.84
C GLY A 45 4.27 18.59 -3.84
N PRO A 46 5.56 18.20 -3.97
CA PRO A 46 5.99 16.80 -3.93
C PRO A 46 5.66 16.06 -2.63
N MET A 47 5.59 16.78 -1.50
CA MET A 47 5.26 16.22 -0.19
C MET A 47 3.82 15.69 -0.11
N ALA A 48 2.93 16.16 -1.00
CA ALA A 48 1.59 15.61 -1.12
C ALA A 48 1.62 14.11 -1.43
N ASN A 49 2.58 13.67 -2.25
CA ASN A 49 2.77 12.25 -2.58
C ASN A 49 3.13 11.44 -1.32
N ASP A 50 4.12 11.88 -0.55
CA ASP A 50 4.55 11.17 0.67
C ASP A 50 3.46 11.13 1.74
N LEU A 51 2.74 12.24 1.92
CA LEU A 51 1.68 12.33 2.92
C LEU A 51 0.48 11.44 2.61
N THR A 52 0.22 11.17 1.33
CA THR A 52 -0.95 10.38 0.91
C THR A 52 -0.59 8.95 0.49
N MET A 53 0.70 8.62 0.37
CA MET A 53 1.20 7.31 -0.07
C MET A 53 0.60 6.13 0.68
N GLY A 54 0.35 6.28 1.99
CA GLY A 54 -0.25 5.22 2.80
C GLY A 54 -1.61 4.76 2.31
N ILE A 55 -2.40 5.63 1.65
CA ILE A 55 -3.72 5.26 1.14
C ILE A 55 -3.61 4.21 0.04
N TRP A 56 -2.63 4.36 -0.87
CA TRP A 56 -2.35 3.41 -1.96
C TRP A 56 -1.64 2.12 -1.52
N CYS A 57 -1.32 1.96 -0.23
CA CYS A 57 -0.57 0.81 0.27
C CYS A 57 -1.37 -0.03 1.27
N MET A 58 -2.70 0.07 1.27
CA MET A 58 -3.56 -0.58 2.27
C MET A 58 -4.00 -1.99 1.86
N ALA A 59 -4.20 -2.23 0.57
CA ALA A 59 -4.76 -3.47 0.06
C ALA A 59 -3.85 -4.68 0.35
N GLY A 60 -2.54 -4.51 0.21
CA GLY A 60 -1.55 -5.56 0.39
C GLY A 60 -1.48 -6.06 1.82
N PRO A 61 -1.21 -5.19 2.82
CA PRO A 61 -1.21 -5.59 4.21
C PRO A 61 -2.53 -6.20 4.66
N LEU A 62 -3.67 -5.70 4.17
CA LEU A 62 -4.96 -6.33 4.47
C LEU A 62 -5.05 -7.75 3.88
N ALA A 63 -4.77 -7.92 2.59
CA ALA A 63 -4.79 -9.23 1.92
C ALA A 63 -3.83 -10.22 2.58
N GLY A 64 -2.62 -9.78 2.93
CA GLY A 64 -1.62 -10.59 3.65
C GLY A 64 -2.13 -11.08 5.02
N PHE A 65 -2.82 -10.23 5.78
CA PHE A 65 -3.39 -10.62 7.08
C PHE A 65 -4.59 -11.56 6.98
N LEU A 66 -5.40 -11.39 5.93
CA LEU A 66 -6.63 -12.17 5.72
C LEU A 66 -6.34 -13.55 5.16
N LEU A 67 -5.48 -13.63 4.15
CA LEU A 67 -5.19 -14.87 3.42
C LEU A 67 -4.00 -15.63 3.99
N ARG A 68 -3.06 -14.94 4.64
CA ARG A 68 -1.87 -15.55 5.29
C ARG A 68 -1.07 -16.49 4.38
N MET A 69 -0.99 -16.15 3.10
CA MET A 69 -0.28 -16.93 2.09
C MET A 69 0.73 -16.06 1.35
N PRO A 70 1.84 -16.67 0.86
CA PRO A 70 2.79 -15.96 0.01
C PRO A 70 2.13 -15.43 -1.26
N GLY A 71 2.41 -14.18 -1.59
CA GLY A 71 1.89 -13.46 -2.75
C GLY A 71 0.55 -12.76 -2.51
N ALA A 72 -0.10 -12.96 -1.35
CA ALA A 72 -1.39 -12.31 -1.07
C ALA A 72 -1.26 -10.80 -0.98
N ALA A 73 -0.19 -10.29 -0.36
CA ALA A 73 0.00 -8.84 -0.22
C ALA A 73 0.35 -8.20 -1.56
N PHE A 74 1.20 -8.85 -2.37
CA PHE A 74 1.49 -8.41 -3.73
C PHE A 74 0.24 -8.34 -4.59
N LEU A 75 -0.54 -9.42 -4.64
CA LEU A 75 -1.74 -9.49 -5.48
C LEU A 75 -2.81 -8.51 -5.00
N GLY A 76 -2.91 -8.25 -3.69
CA GLY A 76 -3.85 -7.27 -3.14
C GLY A 76 -3.59 -5.86 -3.68
N GLU A 77 -2.33 -5.40 -3.63
CA GLU A 77 -1.96 -4.09 -4.20
C GLU A 77 -2.09 -4.07 -5.72
N PHE A 78 -1.61 -5.11 -6.39
CA PHE A 78 -1.62 -5.15 -7.84
C PHE A 78 -3.06 -5.12 -8.39
N PHE A 79 -4.00 -5.85 -7.78
CA PHE A 79 -5.41 -5.79 -8.16
C PHE A 79 -6.05 -4.43 -7.84
N GLY A 80 -5.68 -3.81 -6.73
CA GLY A 80 -6.06 -2.43 -6.42
C GLY A 80 -5.67 -1.46 -7.54
N ALA A 81 -4.39 -1.51 -7.95
CA ALA A 81 -3.86 -0.67 -9.03
C ALA A 81 -4.50 -0.98 -10.40
N VAL A 82 -4.83 -2.25 -10.69
CA VAL A 82 -5.58 -2.62 -11.90
C VAL A 82 -6.96 -1.97 -11.90
N VAL A 83 -7.69 -2.05 -10.80
CA VAL A 83 -9.03 -1.46 -10.72
C VAL A 83 -8.96 0.06 -10.78
N GLU A 84 -8.01 0.68 -10.08
CA GLU A 84 -7.76 2.13 -10.16
C GLU A 84 -7.48 2.57 -11.60
N MET A 85 -6.63 1.83 -12.32
CA MET A 85 -6.35 2.10 -13.73
C MET A 85 -7.60 1.99 -14.61
N LEU A 86 -8.42 0.96 -14.40
CA LEU A 86 -9.65 0.75 -15.17
C LEU A 86 -10.70 1.83 -14.90
N LEU A 87 -10.68 2.47 -13.72
CA LEU A 87 -11.53 3.61 -13.39
C LEU A 87 -11.05 4.92 -14.06
N GLY A 88 -9.89 4.92 -14.71
CA GLY A 88 -9.38 6.05 -15.48
C GLY A 88 -8.62 7.05 -14.63
N ASP A 89 -7.69 6.56 -13.80
CA ASP A 89 -6.78 7.42 -13.03
C ASP A 89 -5.86 8.25 -13.94
N GLN A 90 -5.24 9.29 -13.36
CA GLN A 90 -4.40 10.23 -14.10
C GLN A 90 -3.04 9.67 -14.55
N TRP A 91 -2.57 8.56 -13.97
CA TRP A 91 -1.30 7.92 -14.32
C TRP A 91 -1.49 6.77 -15.33
N GLY A 92 -2.71 6.27 -15.52
CA GLY A 92 -3.06 5.26 -16.50
C GLY A 92 -2.25 3.97 -16.33
N ALA A 93 -1.77 3.38 -17.44
CA ALA A 93 -1.07 2.09 -17.42
C ALA A 93 0.23 2.09 -16.57
N VAL A 94 0.85 3.25 -16.35
CA VAL A 94 2.04 3.36 -15.49
C VAL A 94 1.69 3.09 -14.02
N ASN A 95 0.42 3.26 -13.64
CA ASN A 95 -0.05 2.93 -12.30
C ASN A 95 0.15 1.44 -11.96
N LEU A 96 0.05 0.54 -12.94
CA LEU A 96 0.30 -0.89 -12.74
C LEU A 96 1.73 -1.18 -12.28
N ILE A 97 2.71 -0.42 -12.78
CA ILE A 97 4.10 -0.55 -12.34
C ILE A 97 4.22 -0.11 -10.88
N SER A 98 3.54 0.98 -10.52
CA SER A 98 3.52 1.48 -9.14
C SER A 98 2.85 0.48 -8.19
N GLY A 99 1.72 -0.11 -8.59
CA GLY A 99 1.05 -1.16 -7.85
C GLY A 99 1.89 -2.42 -7.69
N ALA A 100 2.66 -2.81 -8.72
CA ALA A 100 3.60 -3.93 -8.61
C ALA A 100 4.74 -3.62 -7.62
N VAL A 101 5.30 -2.41 -7.68
CA VAL A 101 6.35 -1.95 -6.74
C VAL A 101 5.83 -1.91 -5.31
N GLN A 102 4.65 -1.34 -5.09
CA GLN A 102 3.97 -1.30 -3.80
C GLN A 102 3.68 -2.73 -3.30
N GLY A 103 3.17 -3.59 -4.17
CA GLY A 103 2.94 -5.00 -3.87
C GLY A 103 4.21 -5.73 -3.42
N ILE A 104 5.34 -5.49 -4.10
CA ILE A 104 6.65 -6.04 -3.69
C ILE A 104 7.03 -5.51 -2.32
N GLY A 105 6.91 -4.19 -2.11
CA GLY A 105 7.17 -3.55 -0.83
C GLY A 105 6.33 -4.14 0.31
N ALA A 106 5.04 -4.40 0.08
CA ALA A 106 4.15 -4.98 1.06
C ALA A 106 4.54 -6.43 1.38
N GLU A 107 4.74 -7.25 0.35
CA GLU A 107 5.05 -8.69 0.43
C GLU A 107 6.39 -8.96 1.12
N LEU A 108 7.39 -8.08 0.93
CA LEU A 108 8.68 -8.19 1.61
C LEU A 108 8.54 -8.18 3.13
N GLY A 109 7.61 -7.37 3.68
CA GLY A 109 7.34 -7.34 5.10
C GLY A 109 6.87 -8.69 5.65
N PHE A 110 5.95 -9.34 4.95
CA PHE A 110 5.48 -10.68 5.31
C PHE A 110 6.56 -11.75 5.11
N THR A 111 7.36 -11.61 4.04
CA THR A 111 8.48 -12.48 3.73
C THR A 111 9.55 -12.45 4.83
N PHE A 112 9.89 -11.28 5.39
CA PHE A 112 10.84 -11.17 6.50
C PHE A 112 10.34 -11.85 7.78
N THR A 113 9.01 -11.91 7.98
CA THR A 113 8.41 -12.69 9.07
C THR A 113 8.18 -14.16 8.72
N LEU A 114 8.65 -14.60 7.55
CA LEU A 114 8.49 -15.95 6.99
C LEU A 114 7.02 -16.41 6.94
N TYR A 115 6.06 -15.48 6.86
CA TYR A 115 4.62 -15.78 6.91
C TYR A 115 4.19 -16.51 8.20
N LYS A 116 4.95 -16.36 9.29
CA LYS A 116 4.68 -17.01 10.58
C LYS A 116 4.06 -16.08 11.62
N ILE A 117 4.28 -14.77 11.47
CA ILE A 117 3.85 -13.77 12.44
C ILE A 117 2.85 -12.83 11.77
N TYR A 118 1.70 -12.61 12.40
CA TYR A 118 0.63 -11.74 11.92
C TYR A 118 0.16 -10.81 13.06
N ASN A 119 1.07 -9.95 13.51
CA ASN A 119 0.82 -8.97 14.57
C ASN A 119 1.40 -7.60 14.18
N TRP A 120 1.51 -6.68 15.14
CA TRP A 120 2.06 -5.35 14.94
C TRP A 120 3.48 -5.35 14.38
N LEU A 121 4.31 -6.36 14.68
CA LEU A 121 5.65 -6.47 14.14
C LEU A 121 5.62 -6.60 12.61
N THR A 122 4.75 -7.46 12.08
CA THR A 122 4.61 -7.67 10.63
C THR A 122 4.13 -6.40 9.93
N LEU A 123 3.19 -5.67 10.53
CA LEU A 123 2.70 -4.39 9.99
C LEU A 123 3.78 -3.31 10.01
N LEU A 124 4.58 -3.23 11.08
CA LEU A 124 5.72 -2.31 11.17
C LEU A 124 6.77 -2.63 10.10
N ILE A 125 7.17 -3.90 9.96
CA ILE A 125 8.15 -4.32 8.96
C ILE A 125 7.60 -4.09 7.55
N SER A 126 6.33 -4.44 7.29
CA SER A 126 5.68 -4.18 6.00
C SER A 126 5.60 -2.70 5.67
N SER A 127 5.31 -1.84 6.65
CA SER A 127 5.32 -0.38 6.46
C SER A 127 6.72 0.15 6.15
N LEU A 128 7.76 -0.39 6.82
CA LEU A 128 9.15 -0.04 6.54
C LEU A 128 9.58 -0.47 5.13
N THR A 129 9.28 -1.71 4.73
CA THR A 129 9.64 -2.23 3.40
C THR A 129 8.88 -1.51 2.29
N LEU A 130 7.59 -1.23 2.49
CA LEU A 130 6.79 -0.38 1.61
C LEU A 130 7.43 1.00 1.45
N THR A 131 7.80 1.63 2.55
CA THR A 131 8.44 2.96 2.53
C THR A 131 9.73 2.92 1.72
N ILE A 132 10.64 1.98 2.00
CA ILE A 132 11.93 1.89 1.31
C ILE A 132 11.75 1.63 -0.18
N VAL A 133 10.90 0.68 -0.54
CA VAL A 133 10.69 0.27 -1.94
C VAL A 133 10.00 1.36 -2.75
N THR A 134 8.93 1.96 -2.22
CA THR A 134 8.21 3.05 -2.92
C THR A 134 9.06 4.31 -3.00
N PHE A 135 9.82 4.64 -1.95
CA PHE A 135 10.71 5.82 -1.97
C PHE A 135 11.87 5.61 -2.95
N GLY A 136 12.42 4.40 -3.03
CA GLY A 136 13.39 4.03 -4.06
C GLY A 136 12.83 4.14 -5.47
N TRP A 137 11.58 3.75 -5.70
CA TRP A 137 10.92 3.93 -6.98
C TRP A 137 10.71 5.40 -7.35
N ASP A 138 10.26 6.22 -6.40
CA ASP A 138 10.07 7.66 -6.63
C ASP A 138 11.39 8.42 -6.79
N TRP A 139 12.50 7.87 -6.30
CA TRP A 139 13.84 8.35 -6.64
C TRP A 139 14.11 8.38 -8.13
N PHE A 140 13.73 7.32 -8.84
CA PHE A 140 13.91 7.22 -10.29
C PHE A 140 12.77 7.88 -11.07
N ARG A 141 11.53 7.75 -10.59
CA ARG A 141 10.33 8.21 -11.32
C ARG A 141 10.03 9.69 -11.12
N ASN A 142 10.04 10.16 -9.88
CA ASN A 142 9.62 11.51 -9.50
C ASN A 142 10.80 12.46 -9.29
N GLY A 143 12.02 12.04 -9.66
CA GLY A 143 13.20 12.88 -9.65
C GLY A 143 13.63 13.32 -8.25
N TYR A 144 13.46 12.47 -7.24
CA TYR A 144 13.84 12.85 -5.87
C TYR A 144 15.34 13.17 -5.74
N SER A 145 16.17 12.71 -6.68
CA SER A 145 17.58 13.09 -6.83
C SER A 145 17.84 14.60 -6.88
N HIS A 146 16.85 15.42 -7.21
CA HIS A 146 16.98 16.88 -7.29
C HIS A 146 16.70 17.60 -5.96
N PHE A 147 16.18 16.93 -4.94
CA PHE A 147 15.92 17.55 -3.64
C PHE A 147 17.17 17.54 -2.74
N SER A 148 17.22 18.49 -1.81
CA SER A 148 18.27 18.51 -0.78
C SER A 148 18.15 17.30 0.13
N GLY A 149 19.28 16.82 0.66
CA GLY A 149 19.30 15.66 1.58
C GLY A 149 18.38 15.83 2.80
N GLN A 150 18.22 17.05 3.30
CA GLN A 150 17.30 17.36 4.40
C GLN A 150 15.84 17.16 4.00
N MET A 151 15.46 17.64 2.81
CA MET A 151 14.09 17.47 2.30
C MET A 151 13.77 15.99 2.07
N LEU A 152 14.73 15.22 1.56
CA LEU A 152 14.57 13.77 1.36
C LEU A 152 14.32 13.02 2.66
N ILE A 153 15.02 13.37 3.75
CA ILE A 153 14.78 12.78 5.07
C ILE A 153 13.37 13.12 5.57
N ILE A 154 12.93 14.36 5.40
CA ILE A 154 11.58 14.79 5.79
C ILE A 154 10.52 14.03 5.00
N MET A 155 10.69 13.92 3.68
CA MET A 155 9.79 13.17 2.79
C MET A 155 9.73 11.69 3.16
N LEU A 156 10.87 11.07 3.43
CA LEU A 156 10.96 9.68 3.86
C LEU A 156 10.21 9.43 5.18
N ILE A 157 10.39 10.32 6.17
CA ILE A 157 9.69 10.24 7.46
C ILE A 157 8.19 10.45 7.27
N ALA A 158 7.79 11.47 6.49
CA ALA A 158 6.39 11.75 6.20
C ALA A 158 5.71 10.55 5.52
N ARG A 159 6.39 9.93 4.56
CA ARG A 159 5.94 8.72 3.88
C ARG A 159 5.79 7.55 4.83
N PHE A 160 6.80 7.31 5.67
CA PHE A 160 6.71 6.23 6.66
C PHE A 160 5.52 6.44 7.61
N ILE A 161 5.31 7.66 8.10
CA ILE A 161 4.18 7.98 8.96
C ILE A 161 2.86 7.74 8.23
N SER A 162 2.72 8.20 6.99
CA SER A 162 1.54 7.97 6.17
C SER A 162 1.25 6.47 6.01
N ILE A 163 2.22 5.71 5.52
CA ILE A 163 2.10 4.26 5.32
C ILE A 163 1.78 3.56 6.64
N PHE A 164 2.48 3.88 7.73
CA PHE A 164 2.22 3.23 9.01
C PHE A 164 0.81 3.54 9.56
N VAL A 165 0.32 4.77 9.37
CA VAL A 165 -1.04 5.13 9.79
C VAL A 165 -2.09 4.38 8.98
N PHE A 166 -2.01 4.42 7.64
CA PHE A 166 -3.03 3.82 6.78
C PHE A 166 -2.88 2.30 6.67
N SER A 167 -1.71 1.83 6.24
CA SER A 167 -1.41 0.42 6.00
C SER A 167 -1.11 -0.37 7.26
N GLY A 168 -0.68 0.29 8.34
CA GLY A 168 -0.44 -0.33 9.64
C GLY A 168 -1.65 -0.23 10.55
N ILE A 169 -1.98 0.97 11.03
CA ILE A 169 -3.00 1.18 12.06
C ILE A 169 -4.40 0.93 11.50
N ILE A 170 -4.80 1.59 10.40
CA ILE A 170 -6.16 1.46 9.88
C ILE A 170 -6.42 0.03 9.40
N VAL A 171 -5.49 -0.60 8.67
CA VAL A 171 -5.60 -2.02 8.30
C VAL A 171 -5.75 -2.91 9.53
N ARG A 172 -4.99 -2.68 10.61
CA ARG A 172 -5.16 -3.46 11.85
C ARG A 172 -6.55 -3.29 12.46
N LEU A 173 -7.10 -2.07 12.44
CA LEU A 173 -8.45 -1.81 12.89
C LEU A 173 -9.49 -2.55 12.04
N ILE A 174 -9.35 -2.53 10.71
CA ILE A 174 -10.21 -3.27 9.79
C ILE A 174 -10.16 -4.78 10.11
N VAL A 175 -8.96 -5.36 10.26
CA VAL A 175 -8.80 -6.78 10.61
C VAL A 175 -9.49 -7.10 11.95
N ASN A 176 -9.32 -6.24 12.96
CA ASN A 176 -9.97 -6.43 14.26
C ASN A 176 -11.50 -6.35 14.16
N MET A 177 -12.04 -5.45 13.34
CA MET A 177 -13.48 -5.33 13.11
C MET A 177 -14.04 -6.57 12.41
N LEU A 178 -13.36 -7.06 11.38
CA LEU A 178 -13.76 -8.28 10.67
C LEU A 178 -13.73 -9.52 11.57
N GLN A 179 -12.76 -9.57 12.51
CA GLN A 179 -12.71 -10.61 13.54
C GLN A 179 -13.90 -10.53 14.50
N ARG A 180 -14.25 -9.32 14.97
CA ARG A 180 -15.43 -9.11 15.84
C ARG A 180 -16.74 -9.46 15.14
N ALA A 181 -16.81 -9.24 13.83
CA ALA A 181 -17.94 -9.61 12.99
C ALA A 181 -18.02 -11.13 12.69
N HIS A 182 -17.10 -11.95 13.21
CA HIS A 182 -17.02 -13.40 12.98
C HIS A 182 -16.87 -13.81 11.51
N LEU A 183 -16.43 -12.89 10.63
CA LEU A 183 -16.24 -13.15 9.20
C LEU A 183 -14.93 -13.89 8.91
N ILE A 184 -13.99 -13.91 9.87
CA ILE A 184 -12.67 -14.54 9.76
C ILE A 184 -12.45 -15.43 10.99
N LYS A 185 -12.08 -16.70 10.78
CA LYS A 185 -11.65 -17.61 11.86
C LYS A 185 -10.14 -17.45 12.12
N ARG A 186 -9.75 -17.54 13.40
CA ARG A 186 -8.39 -17.26 13.91
C ARG A 186 -7.29 -18.06 13.24
#